data_AF-A0A061H863-F1
#
_entry.id   AF-A0A061H863-F1
#
_cell.length_a   1.000
_cell.length_b   1.000
_cell.length_c   1.000
_cell.angle_alpha   90.00
_cell.angle_beta   90.00
_cell.angle_gamma   90.00
#
_symmetry.space_group_name_H-M   'P 1'
#
loop_
_entity.id
_entity.type
_entity.pdbx_description
1 polymer ?
#
loop_
_entity_poly.entity_id
_entity_poly.type
_entity_poly.pdbx_seq_one_letter_code
_entity_poly.pdbx_strand_id
1 'polypeptide(L)'
;MSSAPEPSCCATPPAALRLRPTRRTVAAGGQEAGSAAEAGRVGGPDDGAADTLRTPSQPSRAATKRRFRINRLLGRIVPLIILVYVGYTYQLVVFRYNYGHVCKVLGRPGLSAAHLLPAHIGFLAAVRSYLRVFLAHSSTSPRRGLRGRLARLCGSSFEPHDGLRLERGQEGIRACQPDGSPLRCWRDACNGSIRGARTRHCGDCGTCRVGFDHHCAWFDNDVTAPATLRPFVHFLVLIPPLVAWAFAPLLPVAWRHARAIWRMARQDPEIASRWWDRRRSWAGGPVFRYAVGWIWAGQKASSLPYRHGTTLLDRPSPRIPFLVAFGVVFSSIAAILATSTLRQLSRGELTIDVERRKAHRRLLSSTSAAEPTDESRRRLDVLEPRVHFSVPVSLFSPGDGERSIGRGEGEDEQKREVVSIRLDEGVWRRRAGPGRGDWIENLCFFLWDDDAETSMAGQWPLSDKVHHELVRRAEAQYRQRQK
;
A
#
# COMPACT_ATOMS: atom_id res chain seq x y z
N MET A 1 41.11 -6.47 64.19
CA MET A 1 40.04 -5.99 65.07
C MET A 1 40.32 -4.54 65.42
N SER A 2 39.64 -3.59 64.77
CA SER A 2 39.42 -2.26 65.33
C SER A 2 38.32 -1.58 64.51
N SER A 3 37.22 -1.31 65.20
CA SER A 3 35.97 -0.74 64.73
C SER A 3 36.07 0.77 64.54
N ALA A 4 35.63 1.28 63.39
CA ALA A 4 35.44 2.70 63.15
C ALA A 4 34.02 3.15 63.59
N PRO A 5 33.84 4.38 64.07
CA PRO A 5 32.58 4.87 64.63
C PRO A 5 31.65 5.46 63.56
N GLU A 6 30.35 5.29 63.78
CA GLU A 6 29.27 5.96 63.03
C GLU A 6 29.14 7.45 63.42
N PRO A 7 28.81 8.34 62.47
CA PRO A 7 28.20 9.62 62.80
C PRO A 7 26.68 9.61 62.54
N SER A 8 25.95 9.78 63.64
CA SER A 8 24.56 10.21 63.69
C SER A 8 24.44 11.69 63.29
N CYS A 9 23.53 12.00 62.37
CA CYS A 9 23.02 13.36 62.16
C CYS A 9 21.55 13.31 61.76
N CYS A 10 20.69 13.75 62.69
CA CYS A 10 19.29 14.05 62.50
C CYS A 10 19.09 15.18 61.47
N ALA A 11 18.29 14.93 60.45
CA ALA A 11 17.67 15.96 59.62
C ALA A 11 16.16 15.73 59.58
N THR A 12 15.44 16.74 60.07
CA THR A 12 13.97 16.88 60.08
C THR A 12 13.41 16.96 58.66
N PRO A 13 12.30 16.28 58.33
CA PRO A 13 11.63 16.43 57.04
C PRO A 13 10.74 17.68 57.01
N PRO A 14 10.62 18.39 55.87
CA PRO A 14 9.66 19.46 55.72
C PRO A 14 8.23 18.90 55.50
N ALA A 15 7.28 19.71 55.92
CA ALA A 15 5.84 19.49 55.97
C ALA A 15 5.21 18.78 54.77
N ALA A 16 4.36 17.80 55.07
CA ALA A 16 3.46 17.14 54.14
C ALA A 16 2.49 18.15 53.51
N LEU A 17 2.57 18.29 52.19
CA LEU A 17 1.57 19.00 51.40
C LEU A 17 0.30 18.14 51.34
N ARG A 18 -0.77 18.58 52.00
CA ARG A 18 -2.11 17.98 51.91
C ARG A 18 -2.61 18.04 50.46
N LEU A 19 -2.66 16.90 49.77
CA LEU A 19 -3.41 16.74 48.53
C LEU A 19 -4.90 16.72 48.86
N ARG A 20 -5.63 17.76 48.43
CA ARG A 20 -7.10 17.77 48.35
C ARG A 20 -7.55 16.75 47.29
N PRO A 21 -8.62 15.98 47.53
CA PRO A 21 -9.21 15.15 46.49
C PRO A 21 -9.96 16.05 45.49
N THR A 22 -9.44 16.17 44.26
CA THR A 22 -10.19 16.78 43.16
C THR A 22 -11.27 15.81 42.70
N ARG A 23 -12.51 16.22 42.99
CA ARG A 23 -13.77 15.66 42.50
C ARG A 23 -13.72 15.59 40.97
N ARG A 24 -13.87 14.38 40.43
CA ARG A 24 -13.88 14.10 38.99
C ARG A 24 -15.25 14.47 38.42
N THR A 25 -15.39 15.69 37.91
CA THR A 25 -16.50 16.07 37.03
C THR A 25 -16.18 15.58 35.62
N VAL A 26 -16.94 14.59 35.15
CA VAL A 26 -16.98 14.19 33.74
C VAL A 26 -17.81 15.24 33.02
N ALA A 27 -17.13 16.22 32.42
CA ALA A 27 -17.72 17.12 31.44
C ALA A 27 -17.40 16.59 30.04
N ALA A 28 -18.44 16.15 29.34
CA ALA A 28 -18.44 15.96 27.91
C ALA A 28 -18.22 17.32 27.23
N GLY A 29 -17.25 17.41 26.32
CA GLY A 29 -16.96 18.65 25.61
C GLY A 29 -15.58 18.62 24.96
N GLY A 30 -15.52 18.11 23.74
CA GLY A 30 -14.31 18.08 22.93
C GLY A 30 -14.66 18.00 21.46
N GLN A 31 -15.21 19.10 20.94
CA GLN A 31 -15.23 19.41 19.51
C GLN A 31 -13.79 19.51 19.02
N GLU A 32 -13.36 18.60 18.15
CA GLU A 32 -12.25 18.86 17.23
C GLU A 32 -12.79 19.10 15.83
N ALA A 33 -12.30 20.20 15.26
CA ALA A 33 -12.78 20.84 14.06
C ALA A 33 -12.59 19.96 12.82
N GLY A 34 -13.70 19.41 12.33
CA GLY A 34 -13.84 19.00 10.95
C GLY A 34 -14.08 20.23 10.07
N SER A 35 -13.10 20.57 9.24
CA SER A 35 -13.24 21.56 8.17
C SER A 35 -14.18 21.02 7.08
N ALA A 36 -15.47 21.28 7.26
CA ALA A 36 -16.50 21.19 6.23
C ALA A 36 -17.06 22.60 5.98
N ALA A 37 -16.70 23.18 4.84
CA ALA A 37 -17.44 24.20 4.10
C ALA A 37 -16.74 24.20 2.72
N GLU A 38 -17.40 23.78 1.64
CA GLU A 38 -18.29 24.68 0.91
C GLU A 38 -19.30 23.86 0.11
N ALA A 39 -20.55 23.89 0.56
CA ALA A 39 -21.74 23.49 -0.18
C ALA A 39 -22.66 24.72 -0.21
N GLY A 40 -23.16 25.10 -1.38
CA GLY A 40 -24.12 26.19 -1.52
C GLY A 40 -24.72 26.29 -2.92
N ARG A 41 -26.05 26.13 -2.98
CA ARG A 41 -27.04 26.14 -4.10
C ARG A 41 -27.30 24.76 -4.70
N VAL A 42 -28.39 24.04 -4.38
CA VAL A 42 -29.81 24.37 -4.13
C VAL A 42 -30.47 25.08 -5.31
N GLY A 43 -31.00 24.26 -6.22
CA GLY A 43 -32.15 24.54 -7.07
C GLY A 43 -33.19 23.45 -6.79
N GLY A 44 -34.44 23.87 -6.60
CA GLY A 44 -35.58 23.09 -6.10
C GLY A 44 -36.22 22.10 -7.09
N PRO A 45 -37.41 21.58 -6.75
CA PRO A 45 -37.89 20.26 -7.13
C PRO A 45 -38.67 20.25 -8.45
N ASP A 46 -38.61 19.13 -9.16
CA ASP A 46 -39.61 18.73 -10.14
C ASP A 46 -39.82 17.21 -10.06
N ASP A 47 -41.08 16.83 -10.26
CA ASP A 47 -41.74 15.59 -9.92
C ASP A 47 -41.41 14.39 -10.85
N GLY A 48 -41.73 13.18 -10.37
CA GLY A 48 -42.36 12.16 -11.21
C GLY A 48 -41.52 10.99 -11.77
N ALA A 49 -41.77 9.81 -11.20
CA ALA A 49 -42.08 8.54 -11.87
C ALA A 49 -41.13 7.89 -12.90
N ALA A 50 -40.78 6.63 -12.61
CA ALA A 50 -40.57 5.50 -13.53
C ALA A 50 -39.89 5.79 -14.89
N ASP A 51 -38.58 5.56 -14.99
CA ASP A 51 -37.85 5.56 -16.26
C ASP A 51 -37.36 4.14 -16.61
N THR A 52 -38.23 3.42 -17.30
CA THR A 52 -37.92 2.35 -18.25
C THR A 52 -36.84 2.78 -19.25
N LEU A 53 -35.84 1.92 -19.48
CA LEU A 53 -35.08 1.77 -20.74
C LEU A 53 -35.02 3.03 -21.65
N ARG A 54 -34.30 4.07 -21.24
CA ARG A 54 -33.85 5.15 -22.13
C ARG A 54 -32.42 4.89 -22.59
N THR A 55 -32.26 4.61 -23.88
CA THR A 55 -30.99 4.76 -24.60
C THR A 55 -30.53 6.22 -24.44
N PRO A 56 -29.36 6.49 -23.83
CA PRO A 56 -28.92 7.86 -23.62
C PRO A 56 -28.36 8.42 -24.93
N SER A 57 -29.10 9.32 -25.58
CA SER A 57 -28.56 10.26 -26.55
C SER A 57 -27.49 11.11 -25.83
N GLN A 58 -26.24 10.99 -26.29
CA GLN A 58 -25.07 11.55 -25.63
C GLN A 58 -25.05 13.09 -25.74
N PRO A 59 -25.09 13.85 -24.63
CA PRO A 59 -24.61 15.21 -24.65
C PRO A 59 -23.08 15.17 -24.82
N SER A 60 -22.58 15.78 -25.90
CA SER A 60 -21.15 15.97 -26.15
C SER A 60 -20.51 16.67 -24.94
N ARG A 61 -19.73 15.89 -24.18
CA ARG A 61 -19.10 16.27 -22.92
C ARG A 61 -18.24 17.52 -23.09
N ALA A 62 -18.70 18.63 -22.51
CA ALA A 62 -17.83 19.75 -22.16
C ALA A 62 -16.60 19.21 -21.40
N ALA A 63 -15.40 19.47 -21.94
CA ALA A 63 -14.13 19.06 -21.35
C ALA A 63 -13.95 19.75 -19.99
N THR A 64 -14.49 19.13 -18.95
CA THR A 64 -14.33 19.57 -17.57
C THR A 64 -12.84 19.70 -17.28
N LYS A 65 -12.40 20.92 -16.91
CA LYS A 65 -11.00 21.23 -16.55
C LYS A 65 -10.50 20.15 -15.60
N ARG A 66 -9.57 19.32 -16.07
CA ARG A 66 -8.96 18.24 -15.28
C ARG A 66 -8.30 18.87 -14.06
N ARG A 67 -8.96 18.82 -12.91
CA ARG A 67 -8.39 19.27 -11.63
C ARG A 67 -7.04 18.59 -11.44
N PHE A 68 -6.00 19.38 -11.22
CA PHE A 68 -4.65 18.91 -10.94
C PHE A 68 -4.69 17.98 -9.71
N ARG A 69 -4.42 16.70 -9.91
CA ARG A 69 -4.42 15.72 -8.81
C ARG A 69 -3.03 15.68 -8.19
N ILE A 70 -2.89 16.23 -7.00
CA ILE A 70 -1.63 16.29 -6.25
C ILE A 70 -0.98 14.89 -6.13
N ASN A 71 -1.79 13.85 -5.95
CA ASN A 71 -1.31 12.46 -5.86
C ASN A 71 -0.50 12.03 -7.10
N ARG A 72 -0.88 12.49 -8.30
CA ARG A 72 -0.16 12.17 -9.54
C ARG A 72 1.17 12.90 -9.65
N LEU A 73 1.25 14.12 -9.12
CA LEU A 73 2.53 14.82 -9.02
C LEU A 73 3.43 14.12 -8.00
N LEU A 74 2.88 13.80 -6.82
CA LEU A 74 3.59 13.12 -5.76
C LEU A 74 4.13 11.76 -6.22
N GLY A 75 3.30 10.98 -6.92
CA GLY A 75 3.68 9.69 -7.52
C GLY A 75 4.91 9.78 -8.43
N ARG A 76 5.09 10.90 -9.16
CA ARG A 76 6.26 11.10 -10.03
C ARG A 76 7.50 11.57 -9.28
N ILE A 77 7.33 12.38 -8.24
CA ILE A 77 8.43 12.97 -7.48
C ILE A 77 9.02 11.94 -6.51
N VAL A 78 8.18 11.14 -5.86
CA VAL A 78 8.62 10.19 -4.82
C VAL A 78 9.69 9.20 -5.32
N PRO A 79 9.53 8.51 -6.47
CA PRO A 79 10.57 7.66 -7.04
C PRO A 79 11.91 8.35 -7.25
N LEU A 80 11.91 9.63 -7.66
CA LEU A 80 13.13 10.41 -7.84
C LEU A 80 13.82 10.70 -6.51
N ILE A 81 13.04 11.03 -5.46
CA ILE A 81 13.58 11.23 -4.11
C ILE A 81 14.20 9.92 -3.59
N ILE A 82 13.52 8.79 -3.76
CA ILE A 82 14.05 7.47 -3.37
C ILE A 82 15.35 7.18 -4.11
N LEU A 83 15.40 7.43 -5.43
CA LEU A 83 16.60 7.19 -6.24
C LEU A 83 17.80 8.03 -5.74
N VAL A 84 17.59 9.31 -5.45
CA VAL A 84 18.63 10.19 -4.88
C VAL A 84 19.11 9.67 -3.52
N TYR A 85 18.16 9.28 -2.65
CA TYR A 85 18.47 8.70 -1.35
C TYR A 85 19.30 7.41 -1.50
N VAL A 86 18.86 6.47 -2.34
CA VAL A 86 19.56 5.20 -2.63
C VAL A 86 20.95 5.45 -3.19
N GLY A 87 21.12 6.40 -4.11
CA GLY A 87 22.44 6.76 -4.63
C GLY A 87 23.39 7.24 -3.54
N TYR A 88 22.91 8.10 -2.63
CA TYR A 88 23.72 8.61 -1.53
C TYR A 88 24.03 7.56 -0.45
N THR A 89 23.11 6.65 -0.16
CA THR A 89 23.34 5.56 0.79
C THR A 89 24.28 4.51 0.22
N TYR A 90 24.12 4.15 -1.06
CA TYR A 90 25.05 3.27 -1.76
C TYR A 90 26.45 3.85 -1.76
N GLN A 91 26.59 5.16 -2.05
CA GLN A 91 27.89 5.83 -2.01
C GLN A 91 28.52 5.77 -0.61
N LEU A 92 27.72 5.98 0.44
CA LEU A 92 28.19 5.93 1.82
C LEU A 92 28.64 4.52 2.22
N VAL A 93 27.81 3.51 1.97
CA VAL A 93 28.05 2.13 2.40
C VAL A 93 29.18 1.51 1.57
N VAL A 94 29.10 1.56 0.24
CA VAL A 94 30.03 0.83 -0.64
C VAL A 94 31.37 1.54 -0.72
N PHE A 95 31.38 2.80 -1.15
CA PHE A 95 32.64 3.50 -1.44
C PHE A 95 33.29 4.09 -0.19
N ARG A 96 32.54 4.81 0.65
CA ARG A 96 33.15 5.51 1.80
C ARG A 96 33.48 4.57 2.95
N TYR A 97 32.52 3.73 3.35
CA TYR A 97 32.71 2.83 4.49
C TYR A 97 33.51 1.58 4.10
N ASN A 98 32.98 0.74 3.21
CA ASN A 98 33.62 -0.55 2.93
C ASN A 98 34.95 -0.41 2.18
N TYR A 99 34.94 0.23 1.01
CA TYR A 99 36.18 0.40 0.23
C TYR A 99 37.17 1.37 0.91
N GLY A 100 36.70 2.57 1.25
CA GLY A 100 37.55 3.62 1.81
C GLY A 100 38.08 3.31 3.21
N HIS A 101 37.21 2.90 4.14
CA HIS A 101 37.62 2.68 5.52
C HIS A 101 38.04 1.23 5.80
N VAL A 102 37.18 0.25 5.52
CA VAL A 102 37.46 -1.15 5.90
C VAL A 102 38.58 -1.76 5.04
N CYS A 103 38.56 -1.54 3.72
CA CYS A 103 39.57 -2.11 2.82
C CYS A 103 40.88 -1.31 2.85
N LYS A 104 40.83 0.02 2.63
CA LYS A 104 42.05 0.84 2.48
C LYS A 104 42.69 1.23 3.81
N VAL A 105 41.91 1.65 4.81
CA VAL A 105 42.46 2.11 6.11
C VAL A 105 42.71 0.95 7.07
N LEU A 106 41.74 0.05 7.25
CA LEU A 106 41.89 -1.08 8.18
C LEU A 106 42.63 -2.27 7.58
N GLY A 107 42.84 -2.31 6.25
CA GLY A 107 43.52 -3.43 5.58
C GLY A 107 42.76 -4.75 5.66
N ARG A 108 41.41 -4.72 5.77
CA ARG A 108 40.56 -5.92 5.96
C ARG A 108 39.61 -6.15 4.76
N PRO A 109 40.12 -6.49 3.57
CA PRO A 109 39.29 -6.70 2.39
C PRO A 109 38.27 -7.83 2.55
N GLY A 110 38.62 -8.90 3.27
CA GLY A 110 37.70 -10.02 3.54
C GLY A 110 36.44 -9.60 4.31
N LEU A 111 36.59 -8.73 5.33
CA LEU A 111 35.45 -8.19 6.08
C LEU A 111 34.58 -7.28 5.21
N SER A 112 35.22 -6.46 4.35
CA SER A 112 34.50 -5.65 3.36
C SER A 112 33.70 -6.54 2.41
N ALA A 113 34.27 -7.62 1.89
CA ALA A 113 33.58 -8.56 1.01
C ALA A 113 32.41 -9.27 1.72
N ALA A 114 32.62 -9.75 2.94
CA ALA A 114 31.58 -10.41 3.75
C ALA A 114 30.39 -9.50 4.04
N HIS A 115 30.62 -8.20 4.24
CA HIS A 115 29.55 -7.22 4.43
C HIS A 115 28.87 -6.84 3.10
N LEU A 116 29.65 -6.59 2.05
CA LEU A 116 29.14 -6.12 0.77
C LEU A 116 28.40 -7.18 -0.04
N LEU A 117 28.84 -8.44 -0.04
CA LEU A 117 28.23 -9.45 -0.91
C LEU A 117 26.74 -9.67 -0.58
N PRO A 118 26.32 -9.92 0.68
CA PRO A 118 24.90 -10.02 1.02
C PRO A 118 24.15 -8.70 0.76
N ALA A 119 24.78 -7.56 1.03
CA ALA A 119 24.19 -6.25 0.78
C ALA A 119 23.87 -6.03 -0.71
N HIS A 120 24.76 -6.41 -1.62
CA HIS A 120 24.53 -6.29 -3.06
C HIS A 120 23.48 -7.28 -3.55
N ILE A 121 23.49 -8.53 -3.08
CA ILE A 121 22.46 -9.52 -3.43
C ILE A 121 21.08 -9.02 -3.01
N GLY A 122 20.93 -8.59 -1.75
CA GLY A 122 19.67 -8.03 -1.25
C GLY A 122 19.27 -6.75 -1.97
N PHE A 123 20.22 -5.86 -2.27
CA PHE A 123 19.98 -4.63 -3.02
C PHE A 123 19.49 -4.90 -4.44
N LEU A 124 20.16 -5.79 -5.19
CA LEU A 124 19.76 -6.15 -6.55
C LEU A 124 18.40 -6.84 -6.57
N ALA A 125 18.11 -7.71 -5.60
CA ALA A 125 16.80 -8.33 -5.45
C ALA A 125 15.70 -7.28 -5.17
N ALA A 126 15.97 -6.31 -4.27
CA ALA A 126 15.03 -5.23 -3.97
C ALA A 126 14.82 -4.30 -5.17
N VAL A 127 15.87 -3.93 -5.90
CA VAL A 127 15.79 -3.12 -7.13
C VAL A 127 14.99 -3.85 -8.19
N ARG A 128 15.21 -5.15 -8.39
CA ARG A 128 14.43 -5.97 -9.32
C ARG A 128 12.94 -5.97 -8.96
N SER A 129 12.61 -6.20 -7.70
CA SER A 129 11.22 -6.17 -7.20
C SER A 129 10.59 -4.78 -7.36
N TYR A 130 11.34 -3.71 -7.07
CA TYR A 130 10.88 -2.34 -7.26
C TYR A 130 10.58 -2.03 -8.73
N LEU A 131 11.52 -2.35 -9.62
CA LEU A 131 11.37 -2.10 -11.06
C LEU A 131 10.22 -2.93 -11.65
N ARG A 132 9.97 -4.14 -11.14
CA ARG A 132 8.80 -4.94 -11.52
C ARG A 132 7.48 -4.22 -11.28
N VAL A 133 7.32 -3.60 -10.11
CA VAL A 133 6.12 -2.82 -9.80
C VAL A 133 6.11 -1.51 -10.59
N PHE A 134 7.21 -0.75 -10.60
CA PHE A 134 7.30 0.56 -11.25
C PHE A 134 7.08 0.52 -12.77
N LEU A 135 7.60 -0.51 -13.46
CA LEU A 135 7.50 -0.64 -14.91
C LEU A 135 6.23 -1.35 -15.38
N ALA A 136 5.49 -1.98 -14.47
CA ALA A 136 4.23 -2.64 -14.78
C ALA A 136 3.24 -1.68 -15.46
N HIS A 137 2.30 -2.23 -16.23
CA HIS A 137 1.14 -1.50 -16.74
C HIS A 137 1.41 -0.22 -17.55
N SER A 138 2.63 -0.03 -18.06
CA SER A 138 2.97 1.12 -18.90
C SER A 138 2.20 1.05 -20.22
N SER A 139 1.14 1.86 -20.32
CA SER A 139 0.14 1.86 -21.39
C SER A 139 0.64 2.35 -22.75
N THR A 140 1.88 2.85 -22.82
CA THR A 140 2.51 3.27 -24.07
C THR A 140 3.16 2.06 -24.74
N SER A 141 2.53 1.54 -25.79
CA SER A 141 2.98 0.49 -26.73
C SER A 141 4.46 0.06 -26.51
N PRO A 142 4.70 -1.10 -25.87
CA PRO A 142 6.00 -1.44 -25.27
C PRO A 142 7.04 -1.96 -26.26
N ARG A 143 6.83 -1.81 -27.58
CA ARG A 143 7.66 -2.53 -28.55
C ARG A 143 8.95 -1.81 -28.97
N ARG A 144 9.08 -0.49 -28.80
CA ARG A 144 10.31 0.25 -29.16
C ARG A 144 10.75 1.20 -28.04
N GLY A 145 11.86 0.89 -27.35
CA GLY A 145 12.49 1.81 -26.39
C GLY A 145 13.21 1.14 -25.22
N LEU A 146 13.98 1.95 -24.48
CA LEU A 146 14.71 1.52 -23.28
C LEU A 146 13.78 0.95 -22.20
N ARG A 147 12.63 1.59 -21.96
CA ARG A 147 11.64 1.15 -20.96
C ARG A 147 11.09 -0.24 -21.24
N GLY A 148 10.77 -0.56 -22.49
CA GLY A 148 10.31 -1.90 -22.88
C GLY A 148 11.40 -2.97 -22.72
N ARG A 149 12.67 -2.63 -23.03
CA ARG A 149 13.80 -3.52 -22.75
C ARG A 149 13.98 -3.78 -21.25
N LEU A 150 13.93 -2.72 -20.44
CA LEU A 150 14.02 -2.84 -18.98
C LEU A 150 12.86 -3.64 -18.40
N ALA A 151 11.63 -3.41 -18.85
CA ALA A 151 10.47 -4.20 -18.42
C ALA A 151 10.64 -5.68 -18.74
N ARG A 152 11.18 -6.05 -19.91
CA ARG A 152 11.48 -7.46 -20.23
C ARG A 152 12.58 -8.05 -19.35
N LEU A 153 13.70 -7.34 -19.17
CA LEU A 153 14.81 -7.77 -18.31
C LEU A 153 14.38 -7.95 -16.85
N CYS A 154 13.54 -7.05 -16.36
CA CYS A 154 12.98 -7.13 -15.02
C CYS A 154 11.83 -8.12 -14.93
N GLY A 155 11.36 -8.74 -16.02
CA GLY A 155 10.19 -9.63 -16.02
C GLY A 155 8.94 -8.91 -15.52
N SER A 156 8.71 -7.70 -16.03
CA SER A 156 7.57 -6.79 -15.76
C SER A 156 6.65 -6.66 -16.99
N SER A 157 6.86 -7.50 -18.00
CA SER A 157 6.03 -7.56 -19.20
C SER A 157 4.79 -8.38 -18.87
N PHE A 158 3.75 -7.68 -18.43
CA PHE A 158 2.43 -8.28 -18.26
C PHE A 158 1.65 -8.05 -19.55
N GLU A 159 1.02 -9.10 -20.08
CA GLU A 159 0.04 -8.96 -21.16
C GLU A 159 -1.00 -7.92 -20.74
N PRO A 160 -1.22 -6.85 -21.52
CA PRO A 160 -2.33 -5.95 -21.26
C PRO A 160 -3.61 -6.76 -21.20
N HIS A 161 -4.26 -6.79 -20.05
CA HIS A 161 -5.63 -7.28 -19.96
C HIS A 161 -6.54 -6.23 -20.58
N ASP A 162 -6.55 -6.19 -21.91
CA ASP A 162 -7.58 -5.48 -22.64
C ASP A 162 -8.89 -6.21 -22.32
N GLY A 163 -9.80 -5.52 -21.62
CA GLY A 163 -11.13 -6.03 -21.26
C GLY A 163 -11.93 -6.58 -22.45
N LEU A 164 -11.46 -6.33 -23.68
CA LEU A 164 -11.91 -6.92 -24.93
C LEU A 164 -11.84 -8.46 -24.95
N ARG A 165 -10.91 -9.11 -24.23
CA ARG A 165 -10.83 -10.59 -24.23
C ARG A 165 -11.99 -11.24 -23.44
N LEU A 166 -12.58 -10.53 -22.47
CA LEU A 166 -13.80 -10.96 -21.78
C LEU A 166 -15.04 -10.91 -22.67
N GLU A 167 -15.04 -10.10 -23.72
CA GLU A 167 -16.17 -10.00 -24.66
C GLU A 167 -16.22 -11.17 -25.64
N ARG A 168 -15.09 -11.83 -25.94
CA ARG A 168 -15.05 -13.05 -26.76
C ARG A 168 -15.29 -14.32 -25.93
N GLY A 169 -16.56 -14.60 -25.64
CA GLY A 169 -17.05 -15.99 -25.57
C GLY A 169 -16.57 -16.92 -24.45
N GLN A 170 -15.89 -16.45 -23.39
CA GLN A 170 -15.64 -17.34 -22.24
C GLN A 170 -16.92 -17.64 -21.48
N GLU A 171 -17.49 -18.83 -21.66
CA GLU A 171 -18.70 -19.37 -20.99
C GLU A 171 -18.51 -19.64 -19.48
N GLY A 172 -17.68 -18.86 -18.80
CA GLY A 172 -17.37 -19.03 -17.38
C GLY A 172 -18.27 -18.23 -16.45
N ILE A 173 -18.07 -18.45 -15.15
CA ILE A 173 -18.66 -17.65 -14.06
C ILE A 173 -18.16 -16.20 -14.16
N ARG A 174 -19.07 -15.21 -14.20
CA ARG A 174 -18.71 -13.79 -14.35
C ARG A 174 -19.29 -12.94 -13.23
N ALA A 175 -18.54 -11.94 -12.77
CA ALA A 175 -19.08 -10.95 -11.84
C ALA A 175 -20.15 -10.08 -12.53
N CYS A 176 -21.29 -9.93 -11.87
CA CYS A 176 -22.46 -9.23 -12.41
C CYS A 176 -23.10 -8.32 -11.35
N GLN A 177 -24.10 -7.57 -11.77
CA GLN A 177 -25.03 -6.86 -10.91
C GLN A 177 -26.05 -7.84 -10.29
N PRO A 178 -26.84 -7.42 -9.28
CA PRO A 178 -27.87 -8.28 -8.69
C PRO A 178 -28.92 -8.80 -9.68
N ASP A 179 -29.14 -8.08 -10.79
CA ASP A 179 -30.03 -8.44 -11.89
C ASP A 179 -29.40 -9.39 -12.92
N GLY A 180 -28.12 -9.76 -12.75
CA GLY A 180 -27.36 -10.60 -13.69
C GLY A 180 -26.69 -9.84 -14.83
N SER A 181 -26.95 -8.53 -14.98
CA SER A 181 -26.31 -7.72 -16.01
C SER A 181 -24.80 -7.58 -15.75
N PRO A 182 -23.95 -7.50 -16.79
CA PRO A 182 -22.51 -7.40 -16.62
C PRO A 182 -22.12 -6.08 -15.93
N LEU A 183 -21.15 -6.14 -15.00
CA LEU A 183 -20.59 -4.93 -14.40
C LEU A 183 -19.80 -4.16 -15.47
N ARG A 184 -20.21 -2.94 -15.83
CA ARG A 184 -19.51 -2.11 -16.83
C ARG A 184 -18.84 -0.87 -16.23
N CYS A 185 -17.73 -0.42 -16.79
CA CYS A 185 -17.04 0.82 -16.39
C CYS A 185 -17.13 1.90 -17.46
N TRP A 186 -17.79 3.02 -17.14
CA TRP A 186 -17.98 4.16 -18.05
C TRP A 186 -17.03 5.33 -17.77
N ARG A 187 -15.98 5.12 -16.95
CA ARG A 187 -15.03 6.16 -16.55
C ARG A 187 -13.86 6.27 -17.52
N ASP A 188 -13.39 7.49 -17.75
CA ASP A 188 -12.21 7.80 -18.57
C ASP A 188 -12.21 7.04 -19.91
N ALA A 189 -11.15 6.29 -20.21
CA ALA A 189 -11.00 5.52 -21.45
C ALA A 189 -11.65 4.12 -21.40
N CYS A 190 -12.32 3.75 -20.31
CA CYS A 190 -12.89 2.41 -20.18
C CYS A 190 -14.11 2.17 -21.07
N ASN A 191 -14.84 3.22 -21.47
CA ASN A 191 -15.92 3.20 -22.48
C ASN A 191 -16.92 2.02 -22.39
N GLY A 192 -17.38 1.69 -21.18
CA GLY A 192 -18.34 0.60 -20.98
C GLY A 192 -17.73 -0.79 -20.88
N SER A 193 -16.41 -0.89 -20.71
CA SER A 193 -15.70 -2.16 -20.58
C SER A 193 -16.25 -3.00 -19.44
N ILE A 194 -16.38 -4.30 -19.70
CA ILE A 194 -16.84 -5.27 -18.71
C ILE A 194 -15.76 -5.41 -17.62
N ARG A 195 -16.20 -5.40 -16.37
CA ARG A 195 -15.37 -5.54 -15.17
C ARG A 195 -15.48 -6.98 -14.66
N GLY A 196 -14.35 -7.67 -14.58
CA GLY A 196 -14.27 -8.94 -13.90
C GLY A 196 -14.41 -8.82 -12.38
N ALA A 197 -14.44 -9.96 -11.69
CA ALA A 197 -14.42 -10.00 -10.23
C ALA A 197 -13.19 -9.24 -9.69
N ARG A 198 -13.38 -8.49 -8.59
CA ARG A 198 -12.34 -7.64 -7.96
C ARG A 198 -11.66 -6.64 -8.91
N THR A 199 -12.31 -6.30 -10.03
CA THR A 199 -11.81 -5.24 -10.93
C THR A 199 -12.26 -3.87 -10.45
N ARG A 200 -11.33 -2.91 -10.35
CA ARG A 200 -11.63 -1.52 -9.95
C ARG A 200 -10.99 -0.54 -10.92
N HIS A 201 -11.65 0.61 -11.09
CA HIS A 201 -11.11 1.74 -11.83
C HIS A 201 -10.18 2.55 -10.94
N CYS A 202 -8.89 2.58 -11.26
CA CYS A 202 -7.96 3.46 -10.58
C CYS A 202 -8.15 4.89 -11.10
N GLY A 203 -8.51 5.82 -10.19
CA GLY A 203 -8.68 7.22 -10.56
C GLY A 203 -7.38 7.84 -11.06
N ASP A 204 -6.24 7.54 -10.44
CA ASP A 204 -4.96 8.20 -10.74
C ASP A 204 -4.36 7.71 -12.06
N CYS A 205 -4.49 6.41 -12.36
CA CYS A 205 -4.08 5.82 -13.62
C CYS A 205 -5.11 5.99 -14.74
N GLY A 206 -6.39 6.19 -14.40
CA GLY A 206 -7.49 6.36 -15.37
C GLY A 206 -7.89 5.09 -16.10
N THR A 207 -7.70 3.92 -15.50
CA THR A 207 -7.99 2.62 -16.12
C THR A 207 -8.47 1.58 -15.11
N CYS A 208 -9.19 0.57 -15.60
CA CYS A 208 -9.61 -0.58 -14.80
C CYS A 208 -8.47 -1.59 -14.63
N ARG A 209 -8.36 -2.12 -13.41
CA ARG A 209 -7.36 -3.11 -13.01
C ARG A 209 -8.03 -4.32 -12.40
N VAL A 210 -7.73 -5.51 -12.92
CA VAL A 210 -8.14 -6.79 -12.34
C VAL A 210 -7.34 -7.04 -11.07
N GLY A 211 -8.01 -7.54 -10.02
CA GLY A 211 -7.38 -7.78 -8.72
C GLY A 211 -6.76 -6.51 -8.11
N PHE A 212 -7.40 -5.36 -8.31
CA PHE A 212 -6.87 -4.08 -7.82
C PHE A 212 -6.76 -4.09 -6.29
N ASP A 213 -5.56 -3.78 -5.78
CA ASP A 213 -5.31 -3.65 -4.35
C ASP A 213 -5.30 -2.17 -3.94
N HIS A 214 -4.34 -1.40 -4.45
CA HIS A 214 -4.25 0.04 -4.25
C HIS A 214 -3.37 0.71 -5.31
N HIS A 215 -3.47 2.04 -5.42
CA HIS A 215 -2.49 2.83 -6.16
C HIS A 215 -1.36 3.25 -5.22
N CYS A 216 -0.11 2.89 -5.53
CA CYS A 216 1.02 3.16 -4.66
C CYS A 216 1.86 4.31 -5.20
N ALA A 217 1.82 5.45 -4.52
CA ALA A 217 2.61 6.64 -4.88
C ALA A 217 4.13 6.39 -4.83
N TRP A 218 4.59 5.40 -4.05
CA TRP A 218 6.01 5.04 -3.98
C TRP A 218 6.54 4.40 -5.27
N PHE A 219 5.66 3.81 -6.08
CA PHE A 219 6.00 3.16 -7.34
C PHE A 219 5.37 3.86 -8.55
N ASP A 220 4.63 4.95 -8.36
CA ASP A 220 3.80 5.60 -9.39
C ASP A 220 2.92 4.62 -10.17
N ASN A 221 2.41 3.57 -9.50
CA ASN A 221 1.73 2.49 -10.18
C ASN A 221 0.68 1.78 -9.32
N ASP A 222 -0.23 1.07 -10.01
CA ASP A 222 -1.23 0.23 -9.37
C ASP A 222 -0.59 -1.07 -8.88
N VAL A 223 -0.81 -1.36 -7.60
CA VAL A 223 -0.59 -2.69 -7.04
C VAL A 223 -1.83 -3.52 -7.34
N THR A 224 -1.62 -4.54 -8.14
CA THR A 224 -2.62 -5.47 -8.64
C THR A 224 -2.18 -6.85 -8.26
N ALA A 225 -3.11 -7.62 -7.74
CA ALA A 225 -2.87 -8.95 -7.24
C ALA A 225 -2.25 -9.91 -8.29
N PRO A 226 -2.58 -9.86 -9.60
CA PRO A 226 -2.02 -10.81 -10.57
C PRO A 226 -0.63 -10.44 -11.08
N ALA A 227 -0.29 -9.15 -11.09
CA ALA A 227 0.93 -8.69 -11.75
C ALA A 227 1.97 -8.16 -10.76
N THR A 228 1.56 -7.37 -9.77
CA THR A 228 2.49 -6.51 -9.03
C THR A 228 2.47 -6.71 -7.52
N LEU A 229 1.48 -7.41 -6.97
CA LEU A 229 1.38 -7.66 -5.54
C LEU A 229 2.52 -8.54 -5.02
N ARG A 230 2.90 -9.59 -5.75
CA ARG A 230 4.05 -10.44 -5.39
C ARG A 230 5.38 -9.68 -5.35
N PRO A 231 5.81 -8.97 -6.41
CA PRO A 231 7.03 -8.16 -6.32
C PRO A 231 6.92 -7.01 -5.31
N PHE A 232 5.73 -6.45 -5.08
CA PHE A 232 5.50 -5.47 -4.01
C PHE A 232 5.79 -6.06 -2.63
N VAL A 233 5.21 -7.23 -2.29
CA VAL A 233 5.46 -7.89 -1.00
C VAL A 233 6.93 -8.30 -0.87
N HIS A 234 7.54 -8.82 -1.94
CA HIS A 234 8.95 -9.18 -1.93
C HIS A 234 9.84 -7.96 -1.63
N PHE A 235 9.55 -6.80 -2.25
CA PHE A 235 10.23 -5.55 -1.92
C PHE A 235 10.06 -5.17 -0.45
N LEU A 236 8.83 -5.20 0.08
CA LEU A 236 8.56 -4.85 1.48
C LEU A 236 9.27 -5.77 2.49
N VAL A 237 9.42 -7.06 2.19
CA VAL A 237 10.12 -8.03 3.04
C VAL A 237 11.64 -7.88 2.95
N LEU A 238 12.18 -7.54 1.77
CA LEU A 238 13.63 -7.39 1.58
C LEU A 238 14.21 -6.11 2.20
N ILE A 239 13.46 -4.99 2.17
CA ILE A 239 13.98 -3.70 2.60
C ILE A 239 14.43 -3.69 4.08
N PRO A 240 13.65 -4.19 5.06
CA PRO A 240 14.07 -4.14 6.45
C PRO A 240 15.40 -4.85 6.76
N PRO A 241 15.60 -6.14 6.40
CA PRO A 241 16.87 -6.81 6.63
C PRO A 241 18.02 -6.20 5.82
N LEU A 242 17.77 -5.77 4.57
CA LEU A 242 18.79 -5.09 3.76
C LEU A 242 19.30 -3.82 4.43
N VAL A 243 18.39 -2.94 4.88
CA VAL A 243 18.75 -1.69 5.54
C VAL A 243 19.43 -1.94 6.88
N ALA A 244 18.93 -2.90 7.66
CA ALA A 244 19.54 -3.27 8.94
C ALA A 244 20.98 -3.76 8.73
N TRP A 245 21.20 -4.66 7.76
CA TRP A 245 22.53 -5.18 7.42
C TRP A 245 23.46 -4.08 6.92
N ALA A 246 23.02 -3.28 5.94
CA ALA A 246 23.85 -2.25 5.30
C ALA A 246 24.26 -1.12 6.26
N PHE A 247 23.41 -0.77 7.24
CA PHE A 247 23.68 0.29 8.20
C PHE A 247 24.17 -0.16 9.56
N ALA A 248 24.08 -1.45 9.91
CA ALA A 248 24.59 -1.99 11.16
C ALA A 248 26.00 -1.46 11.54
N PRO A 249 27.02 -1.53 10.66
CA PRO A 249 28.35 -1.05 11.02
C PRO A 249 28.47 0.49 11.10
N LEU A 250 27.51 1.22 10.52
CA LEU A 250 27.49 2.68 10.53
C LEU A 250 26.75 3.25 11.75
N LEU A 251 25.96 2.45 12.48
CA LEU A 251 25.20 2.92 13.64
C LEU A 251 26.09 3.58 14.71
N PRO A 252 27.24 3.01 15.12
CA PRO A 252 28.10 3.64 16.12
C PRO A 252 28.67 4.98 15.62
N VAL A 253 29.05 5.05 14.34
CA VAL A 253 29.58 6.28 13.71
C VAL A 253 28.49 7.35 13.63
N ALA A 254 27.29 6.98 13.16
CA ALA A 254 26.13 7.86 13.11
C ALA A 254 25.79 8.42 14.49
N TRP A 255 25.78 7.58 15.53
CA TRP A 255 25.50 8.00 16.89
C TRP A 255 26.57 8.95 17.44
N ARG A 256 27.86 8.65 17.23
CA ARG A 256 28.97 9.54 17.61
C ARG A 256 28.84 10.90 16.94
N HIS A 257 28.55 10.94 15.64
CA HIS A 257 28.34 12.18 14.88
C HIS A 257 27.15 12.95 15.41
N ALA A 258 26.02 12.29 15.64
CA ALA A 258 24.82 12.92 16.16
C ALA A 258 25.06 13.57 17.54
N ARG A 259 25.73 12.86 18.44
CA ARG A 259 26.10 13.38 19.76
C ARG A 259 27.12 14.52 19.69
N ALA A 260 28.09 14.45 18.78
CA ALA A 260 29.09 15.50 18.60
C ALA A 260 28.44 16.79 18.07
N ILE A 261 27.61 16.67 17.03
CA ILE A 261 26.87 17.79 16.43
C ILE A 261 25.91 18.39 17.46
N TRP A 262 25.20 17.56 18.24
CA TRP A 262 24.30 18.05 19.28
C TRP A 262 25.02 18.82 20.39
N ARG A 263 26.18 18.33 20.83
CA ARG A 263 27.02 19.04 21.81
C ARG A 263 27.45 20.41 21.27
N MET A 264 27.96 20.45 20.03
CA MET A 264 28.31 21.70 19.37
C MET A 264 27.11 22.64 19.24
N ALA A 265 25.95 22.12 18.83
CA ALA A 265 24.73 22.92 18.69
C ALA A 265 24.35 23.61 20.01
N ARG A 266 24.60 22.98 21.16
CA ARG A 266 24.30 23.56 22.48
C ARG A 266 25.40 24.47 23.02
N GLN A 267 26.67 24.20 22.71
CA GLN A 267 27.82 24.88 23.30
C GLN A 267 28.31 26.07 22.48
N ASP A 268 27.97 26.13 21.19
CA ASP A 268 28.43 27.18 20.29
C ASP A 268 27.66 28.50 20.53
N PRO A 269 28.33 29.58 20.96
CA PRO A 269 27.67 30.84 21.32
C PRO A 269 27.06 31.56 20.10
N GLU A 270 27.60 31.34 18.90
CA GLU A 270 27.06 31.94 17.67
C GLU A 270 25.72 31.28 17.31
N ILE A 271 25.63 29.95 17.41
CA ILE A 271 24.38 29.21 17.17
C ILE A 271 23.34 29.57 18.24
N ALA A 272 23.75 29.67 19.51
CA ALA A 272 22.87 30.09 20.60
C ALA A 272 22.23 31.46 20.33
N SER A 273 23.06 32.48 20.13
CA SER A 273 22.61 33.87 19.94
C SER A 273 21.82 34.10 18.64
N ARG A 274 22.17 33.40 17.54
CA ARG A 274 21.51 33.59 16.24
C ARG A 274 20.28 32.70 16.02
N TRP A 275 20.18 31.55 16.70
CA TRP A 275 19.09 30.60 16.52
C TRP A 275 18.29 30.33 17.81
N TRP A 276 18.94 29.79 18.85
CA TRP A 276 18.24 29.34 20.06
C TRP A 276 17.58 30.51 20.82
N ASP A 277 18.23 31.66 20.91
CA ASP A 277 17.70 32.79 21.68
C ASP A 277 16.62 33.58 20.91
N ARG A 278 16.46 33.32 19.61
CA ARG A 278 15.52 34.06 18.76
C ARG A 278 14.13 33.44 18.79
N ARG A 279 13.09 34.26 19.04
CA ARG A 279 11.68 33.81 18.99
C ARG A 279 11.30 33.20 17.64
N ARG A 280 11.86 33.70 16.53
CA ARG A 280 11.58 33.20 15.17
C ARG A 280 11.97 31.74 14.94
N SER A 281 12.89 31.16 15.71
CA SER A 281 13.24 29.74 15.54
C SER A 281 12.10 28.82 15.98
N TRP A 282 11.09 29.33 16.66
CA TRP A 282 9.85 28.61 16.99
C TRP A 282 8.79 28.63 15.88
N ALA A 283 9.00 29.34 14.76
CA ALA A 283 7.97 29.48 13.72
C ALA A 283 7.49 28.14 13.12
N GLY A 284 8.34 27.11 13.13
CA GLY A 284 7.99 25.74 12.69
C GLY A 284 7.70 24.76 13.83
N GLY A 285 7.53 25.25 15.06
CA GLY A 285 7.34 24.42 16.26
C GLY A 285 8.64 23.76 16.76
N PRO A 286 8.52 22.87 17.77
CA PRO A 286 9.68 22.29 18.45
C PRO A 286 10.56 21.45 17.53
N VAL A 287 9.98 20.60 16.68
CA VAL A 287 10.73 19.71 15.78
C VAL A 287 11.60 20.51 14.81
N PHE A 288 11.01 21.53 14.17
CA PHE A 288 11.73 22.39 13.23
C PHE A 288 12.86 23.16 13.91
N ARG A 289 12.60 23.72 15.11
CA ARG A 289 13.59 24.45 15.90
C ARG A 289 14.84 23.60 16.13
N TYR A 290 14.66 22.38 16.63
CA TYR A 290 15.80 21.50 16.92
C TYR A 290 16.49 20.99 15.64
N ALA A 291 15.74 20.67 14.59
CA ALA A 291 16.29 20.20 13.33
C ALA A 291 17.21 21.25 12.67
N VAL A 292 16.76 22.50 12.57
CA VAL A 292 17.55 23.58 11.94
C VAL A 292 18.83 23.87 12.72
N GLY A 293 18.75 23.98 14.05
CA GLY A 293 19.94 24.25 14.85
C GLY A 293 20.94 23.09 14.84
N TRP A 294 20.47 21.84 14.78
CA TRP A 294 21.34 20.68 14.59
C TRP A 294 21.98 20.65 13.20
N ILE A 295 21.23 20.98 12.14
CA ILE A 295 21.77 21.08 10.76
C ILE A 295 22.85 22.17 10.69
N TRP A 296 22.57 23.34 11.27
CA TRP A 296 23.53 24.45 11.28
C TRP A 296 24.80 24.07 12.03
N ALA A 297 24.69 23.47 13.22
CA ALA A 297 25.83 22.94 13.95
C ALA A 297 26.58 21.87 13.14
N GLY A 298 25.87 21.02 12.41
CA GLY A 298 26.47 20.01 11.53
C GLY A 298 27.26 20.62 10.39
N GLN A 299 26.75 21.69 9.76
CA GLN A 299 27.44 22.45 8.73
C GLN A 299 28.72 23.09 9.28
N LYS A 300 28.64 23.74 10.45
CA LYS A 300 29.78 24.35 11.14
C LYS A 300 30.83 23.31 11.56
N ALA A 301 30.40 22.17 12.10
CA ALA A 301 31.29 21.04 12.41
C ALA A 301 32.01 20.52 11.15
N SER A 302 31.29 20.48 10.02
CA SER A 302 31.82 20.08 8.73
C SER A 302 32.63 21.15 8.00
N SER A 303 32.81 22.34 8.57
CA SER A 303 33.70 23.39 8.04
C SER A 303 34.99 23.55 8.83
N LEU A 304 35.06 23.03 10.07
CA LEU A 304 36.27 23.11 10.89
C LEU A 304 37.47 22.43 10.22
N PRO A 305 38.69 23.00 10.34
CA PRO A 305 39.88 22.52 9.65
C PRO A 305 40.19 21.07 10.01
N TYR A 306 40.63 20.34 8.99
CA TYR A 306 40.89 18.91 9.10
C TYR A 306 42.18 18.64 9.88
N ARG A 307 42.10 17.84 10.94
CA ARG A 307 43.29 17.36 11.64
C ARG A 307 43.91 16.23 10.82
N HIS A 308 45.15 16.42 10.35
CA HIS A 308 45.87 15.42 9.57
C HIS A 308 45.85 14.05 10.27
N GLY A 309 45.62 12.99 9.50
CA GLY A 309 45.59 11.60 9.99
C GLY A 309 44.23 11.07 10.47
N THR A 310 43.19 11.90 10.61
CA THR A 310 41.83 11.41 10.88
C THR A 310 41.25 10.74 9.63
N THR A 311 40.25 9.86 9.73
CA THR A 311 39.56 9.32 8.54
C THR A 311 38.36 10.21 8.20
N LEU A 312 37.86 10.15 6.96
CA LEU A 312 36.64 10.88 6.56
C LEU A 312 35.41 10.51 7.43
N LEU A 313 35.42 9.35 8.08
CA LEU A 313 34.39 8.90 9.02
C LEU A 313 34.56 9.46 10.43
N ASP A 314 35.67 10.14 10.74
CA ASP A 314 35.89 10.75 12.05
C ASP A 314 35.41 12.20 12.10
N ARG A 315 35.23 12.83 10.93
CA ARG A 315 34.72 14.20 10.85
C ARG A 315 33.20 14.21 11.11
N PRO A 316 32.72 14.87 12.18
CA PRO A 316 31.29 14.99 12.44
C PRO A 316 30.59 15.63 11.24
N SER A 317 29.66 14.89 10.66
CA SER A 317 28.87 15.34 9.51
C SER A 317 27.41 14.95 9.72
N PRO A 318 26.45 15.83 9.40
CA PRO A 318 25.03 15.55 9.55
C PRO A 318 24.54 14.45 8.60
N ARG A 319 25.29 14.21 7.51
CA ARG A 319 24.89 13.29 6.44
C ARG A 319 24.72 11.85 6.89
N ILE A 320 25.67 11.30 7.66
CA ILE A 320 25.61 9.90 8.10
C ILE A 320 24.41 9.67 9.03
N PRO A 321 24.21 10.45 10.11
CA PRO A 321 23.03 10.31 10.95
C PRO A 321 21.72 10.46 10.19
N PHE A 322 21.61 11.42 9.26
CA PHE A 322 20.39 11.57 8.45
C PHE A 322 20.11 10.35 7.60
N LEU A 323 21.08 9.89 6.81
CA LEU A 323 20.89 8.74 5.93
C LEU A 323 20.50 7.48 6.72
N VAL A 324 21.15 7.23 7.85
CA VAL A 324 20.82 6.11 8.73
C VAL A 324 19.41 6.27 9.33
N ALA A 325 19.05 7.46 9.83
CA ALA A 325 17.74 7.72 10.41
C ALA A 325 16.61 7.55 9.39
N PHE A 326 16.75 8.11 8.18
CA PHE A 326 15.80 7.89 7.08
C PHE A 326 15.68 6.41 6.70
N GLY A 327 16.81 5.69 6.70
CA GLY A 327 16.82 4.24 6.51
C GLY A 327 15.97 3.50 7.52
N VAL A 328 16.17 3.80 8.80
CA VAL A 328 15.37 3.21 9.88
C VAL A 328 13.89 3.52 9.69
N VAL A 329 13.53 4.77 9.38
CA VAL A 329 12.13 5.16 9.13
C VAL A 329 11.53 4.38 7.95
N PHE A 330 12.20 4.33 6.80
CA PHE A 330 11.72 3.60 5.63
C PHE A 330 11.63 2.09 5.89
N SER A 331 12.62 1.53 6.59
CA SER A 331 12.64 0.12 7.01
C SER A 331 11.45 -0.20 7.92
N SER A 332 11.15 0.64 8.90
CA SER A 332 9.99 0.46 9.79
C SER A 332 8.66 0.54 9.04
N ILE A 333 8.50 1.52 8.14
CA ILE A 333 7.29 1.62 7.29
C ILE A 333 7.14 0.37 6.43
N ALA A 334 8.22 -0.07 5.77
CA ALA A 334 8.22 -1.27 4.94
C ALA A 334 7.85 -2.52 5.75
N ALA A 335 8.40 -2.68 6.97
CA ALA A 335 8.07 -3.80 7.85
C ALA A 335 6.59 -3.81 8.27
N ILE A 336 6.04 -2.65 8.67
CA ILE A 336 4.61 -2.53 9.04
C ILE A 336 3.71 -2.87 7.84
N LEU A 337 4.04 -2.36 6.65
CA LEU A 337 3.32 -2.67 5.43
C LEU A 337 3.45 -4.15 5.04
N ALA A 338 4.64 -4.75 5.19
CA ALA A 338 4.87 -6.17 4.93
C ALA A 338 3.98 -7.02 5.85
N THR A 339 4.03 -6.78 7.16
CA THR A 339 3.25 -7.55 8.14
C THR A 339 1.74 -7.40 7.91
N SER A 340 1.26 -6.18 7.67
CA SER A 340 -0.17 -5.96 7.41
C SER A 340 -0.62 -6.60 6.10
N THR A 341 0.16 -6.48 5.02
CA THR A 341 -0.16 -7.09 3.71
C THR A 341 -0.13 -8.62 3.80
N LEU A 342 0.91 -9.21 4.40
CA LEU A 342 1.00 -10.66 4.58
C LEU A 342 -0.17 -11.20 5.41
N ARG A 343 -0.59 -10.48 6.46
CA ARG A 343 -1.76 -10.86 7.28
C ARG A 343 -3.08 -10.79 6.51
N GLN A 344 -3.22 -9.88 5.56
CA GLN A 344 -4.40 -9.80 4.69
C GLN A 344 -4.38 -10.90 3.64
N LEU A 345 -3.23 -11.11 2.99
CA LEU A 345 -3.01 -12.18 2.02
C LEU A 345 -3.23 -13.56 2.62
N SER A 346 -2.80 -13.78 3.87
CA SER A 346 -3.03 -15.04 4.57
C SER A 346 -4.51 -15.34 4.80
N ARG A 347 -5.39 -14.33 4.67
CA ARG A 347 -6.85 -14.44 4.73
C ARG A 347 -7.52 -14.44 3.35
N GLY A 348 -6.75 -14.30 2.26
CA GLY A 348 -7.27 -14.15 0.90
C GLY A 348 -7.92 -12.78 0.64
N GLU A 349 -7.56 -11.77 1.43
CA GLU A 349 -8.12 -10.41 1.38
C GLU A 349 -7.13 -9.45 0.71
N LEU A 350 -7.63 -8.57 -0.14
CA LEU A 350 -6.91 -7.39 -0.61
C LEU A 350 -7.20 -6.20 0.32
N THR A 351 -6.32 -5.20 0.32
CA THR A 351 -6.46 -3.93 1.06
C THR A 351 -7.81 -3.29 0.78
N ILE A 352 -8.24 -3.29 -0.48
CA ILE A 352 -9.55 -2.73 -0.87
C ILE A 352 -10.74 -3.50 -0.27
N ASP A 353 -10.62 -4.82 -0.08
CA ASP A 353 -11.67 -5.62 0.53
C ASP A 353 -11.80 -5.27 2.02
N VAL A 354 -10.66 -5.11 2.69
CA VAL A 354 -10.60 -4.71 4.11
C VAL A 354 -11.22 -3.33 4.30
N GLU A 355 -10.82 -2.35 3.47
CA GLU A 355 -11.34 -0.98 3.58
C GLU A 355 -12.82 -0.90 3.20
N ARG A 356 -13.30 -1.65 2.20
CA ARG A 356 -14.75 -1.74 1.89
C ARG A 356 -15.53 -2.28 3.08
N ARG A 357 -15.05 -3.35 3.72
CA ARG A 357 -15.70 -3.93 4.92
C ARG A 357 -15.69 -2.96 6.10
N LYS A 358 -14.61 -2.20 6.27
CA LYS A 358 -14.48 -1.19 7.33
C LYS A 358 -15.42 -0.01 7.09
N ALA A 359 -15.50 0.47 5.85
CA ALA A 359 -16.44 1.52 5.45
C ALA A 359 -17.89 1.09 5.65
N HIS A 360 -18.24 -0.13 5.23
CA HIS A 360 -19.56 -0.72 5.45
C HIS A 360 -19.92 -0.78 6.94
N ARG A 361 -19.00 -1.28 7.79
CA ARG A 361 -19.22 -1.33 9.26
C ARG A 361 -19.41 0.05 9.88
N ARG A 362 -18.62 1.05 9.46
CA ARG A 362 -18.78 2.44 9.93
C ARG A 362 -20.13 3.01 9.55
N LEU A 363 -20.55 2.78 8.30
CA LEU A 363 -21.85 3.26 7.82
C LEU A 363 -23.00 2.59 8.58
N LEU A 364 -22.93 1.26 8.76
CA LEU A 364 -23.89 0.52 9.58
C LEU A 364 -24.00 1.07 11.01
N SER A 365 -22.86 1.34 11.67
CA SER A 365 -22.86 1.90 13.02
C SER A 365 -23.42 3.32 13.10
N SER A 366 -23.29 4.11 12.03
CA SER A 366 -23.91 5.45 11.96
C SER A 366 -25.41 5.38 11.71
N THR A 367 -25.88 4.40 10.91
CA THR A 367 -27.30 4.20 10.61
C THR A 367 -28.06 3.42 11.68
N SER A 368 -27.37 2.78 12.64
CA SER A 368 -28.05 2.16 13.78
C SER A 368 -28.41 3.17 14.87
N ALA A 369 -27.79 4.36 14.85
CA ALA A 369 -28.03 5.42 15.83
C ALA A 369 -29.11 6.43 15.40
N ALA A 370 -29.43 6.48 14.10
CA ALA A 370 -30.43 7.38 13.51
C ALA A 370 -31.14 6.64 12.38
N GLU A 371 -32.42 6.97 12.09
CA GLU A 371 -33.11 6.34 10.97
C GLU A 371 -32.31 6.50 9.66
N PRO A 372 -32.06 5.40 8.91
CA PRO A 372 -31.24 5.45 7.72
C PRO A 372 -31.95 6.24 6.62
N THR A 373 -31.34 7.34 6.20
CA THR A 373 -31.77 8.07 4.99
C THR A 373 -31.64 7.19 3.75
N ASP A 374 -32.44 7.44 2.71
CA ASP A 374 -32.37 6.66 1.46
C ASP A 374 -30.99 6.73 0.80
N GLU A 375 -30.28 7.86 0.92
CA GLU A 375 -28.89 7.98 0.50
C GLU A 375 -27.96 7.05 1.30
N SER A 376 -28.20 6.89 2.60
CA SER A 376 -27.43 5.96 3.44
C SER A 376 -27.73 4.51 3.07
N ARG A 377 -28.99 4.18 2.75
CA ARG A 377 -29.38 2.85 2.26
C ARG A 377 -28.69 2.52 0.93
N ARG A 378 -28.76 3.43 -0.05
CA ARG A 378 -28.04 3.27 -1.33
C ARG A 378 -26.53 3.10 -1.15
N ARG A 379 -25.92 3.85 -0.22
CA ARG A 379 -24.49 3.69 0.11
C ARG A 379 -24.19 2.36 0.78
N LEU A 380 -25.08 1.87 1.66
CA LEU A 380 -24.94 0.56 2.28
C LEU A 380 -24.97 -0.54 1.22
N ASP A 381 -25.91 -0.49 0.27
CA ASP A 381 -26.01 -1.45 -0.83
C ASP A 381 -24.74 -1.43 -1.71
N VAL A 382 -24.23 -0.24 -2.04
CA VAL A 382 -22.99 -0.11 -2.83
C VAL A 382 -21.77 -0.60 -2.05
N LEU A 383 -21.72 -0.37 -0.73
CA LEU A 383 -20.61 -0.80 0.13
C LEU A 383 -20.76 -2.24 0.62
N GLU A 384 -21.88 -2.90 0.37
CA GLU A 384 -22.14 -4.25 0.84
C GLU A 384 -20.99 -5.15 0.41
N PRO A 385 -20.36 -5.89 1.33
CA PRO A 385 -19.21 -6.73 1.03
C PRO A 385 -19.66 -8.02 0.32
N ARG A 386 -20.52 -7.91 -0.70
CA ARG A 386 -20.99 -8.99 -1.55
C ARG A 386 -20.57 -8.77 -2.99
N VAL A 387 -20.40 -9.87 -3.68
CA VAL A 387 -20.16 -9.94 -5.11
C VAL A 387 -21.16 -10.90 -5.69
N HIS A 388 -21.86 -10.47 -6.74
CA HIS A 388 -22.79 -11.30 -7.48
C HIS A 388 -22.06 -11.91 -8.67
N PHE A 389 -22.39 -13.17 -8.95
CA PHE A 389 -21.82 -13.97 -10.01
C PHE A 389 -22.93 -14.57 -10.84
N SER A 390 -22.82 -14.41 -12.15
CA SER A 390 -23.66 -15.07 -13.13
C SER A 390 -23.02 -16.42 -13.43
N VAL A 391 -23.70 -17.50 -13.07
CA VAL A 391 -23.27 -18.89 -13.27
C VAL A 391 -24.10 -19.51 -14.40
N PRO A 392 -23.48 -19.96 -15.49
CA PRO A 392 -24.19 -20.66 -16.57
C PRO A 392 -24.81 -21.98 -16.09
N VAL A 393 -26.07 -22.26 -16.47
CA VAL A 393 -26.75 -23.51 -16.13
C VAL A 393 -26.06 -24.75 -16.74
N SER A 394 -25.34 -24.57 -17.84
CA SER A 394 -24.54 -25.62 -18.48
C SER A 394 -23.46 -26.22 -17.57
N LEU A 395 -23.04 -25.51 -16.51
CA LEU A 395 -22.04 -26.02 -15.56
C LEU A 395 -22.59 -27.10 -14.61
N PHE A 396 -23.91 -27.26 -14.49
CA PHE A 396 -24.54 -28.20 -13.56
C PHE A 396 -25.77 -28.93 -14.12
N SER A 397 -26.20 -28.64 -15.35
CA SER A 397 -27.20 -29.45 -16.09
C SER A 397 -26.52 -30.20 -17.24
N PRO A 398 -25.87 -31.35 -16.97
CA PRO A 398 -25.13 -32.11 -17.98
C PRO A 398 -26.01 -32.75 -19.07
N GLY A 399 -27.35 -32.71 -18.96
CA GLY A 399 -28.27 -33.40 -19.88
C GLY A 399 -28.81 -32.57 -21.05
N ASP A 400 -28.68 -31.25 -21.05
CA ASP A 400 -29.35 -30.38 -22.04
C ASP A 400 -28.43 -29.94 -23.21
N GLY A 401 -27.13 -30.23 -23.11
CA GLY A 401 -26.12 -29.69 -24.04
C GLY A 401 -26.07 -30.38 -25.41
N GLU A 402 -26.45 -31.65 -25.53
CA GLU A 402 -26.34 -32.38 -26.80
C GLU A 402 -27.52 -32.13 -27.76
N ARG A 403 -28.67 -31.62 -27.30
CA ARG A 403 -29.85 -31.40 -28.16
C ARG A 403 -29.97 -30.00 -28.76
N SER A 404 -29.12 -29.04 -28.37
CA SER A 404 -29.27 -27.62 -28.75
C SER A 404 -28.31 -27.14 -29.84
N ILE A 405 -27.35 -27.95 -30.31
CA ILE A 405 -26.35 -27.55 -31.32
C ILE A 405 -26.96 -27.32 -32.72
N GLY A 406 -28.23 -27.69 -32.95
CA GLY A 406 -28.82 -27.73 -34.29
C GLY A 406 -29.78 -26.61 -34.69
N ARG A 407 -30.11 -25.61 -33.85
CA ARG A 407 -31.26 -24.74 -34.14
C ARG A 407 -31.05 -23.25 -33.88
N GLY A 408 -30.41 -22.58 -34.84
CA GLY A 408 -30.59 -21.15 -35.14
C GLY A 408 -29.86 -20.17 -34.22
N GLU A 409 -29.08 -19.27 -34.82
CA GLU A 409 -28.35 -18.16 -34.19
C GLU A 409 -29.26 -17.04 -33.62
N GLY A 410 -30.45 -17.38 -33.13
CA GLY A 410 -31.37 -16.43 -32.50
C GLY A 410 -31.16 -16.42 -31.00
N GLU A 411 -30.41 -15.42 -30.49
CA GLU A 411 -30.31 -14.98 -29.09
C GLU A 411 -30.87 -15.94 -28.03
N ASP A 412 -30.33 -17.16 -27.97
CA ASP A 412 -30.65 -18.09 -26.90
C ASP A 412 -29.97 -17.50 -25.66
N GLU A 413 -30.76 -16.74 -24.90
CA GLU A 413 -30.40 -16.14 -23.62
C GLU A 413 -30.00 -17.29 -22.70
N GLN A 414 -28.71 -17.66 -22.77
CA GLN A 414 -28.14 -18.80 -22.09
C GLN A 414 -28.51 -18.68 -20.61
N LYS A 415 -29.43 -19.55 -20.16
CA LYS A 415 -30.03 -19.45 -18.83
C LYS A 415 -28.91 -19.37 -17.79
N ARG A 416 -28.96 -18.32 -16.97
CA ARG A 416 -27.94 -17.98 -15.98
C ARG A 416 -28.58 -17.79 -14.61
N GLU A 417 -27.90 -18.31 -13.61
CA GLU A 417 -28.24 -18.14 -12.21
C GLU A 417 -27.39 -17.03 -11.60
N VAL A 418 -28.00 -16.11 -10.85
CA VAL A 418 -27.28 -15.05 -10.16
C VAL A 418 -27.09 -15.44 -8.70
N VAL A 419 -25.85 -15.79 -8.35
CA VAL A 419 -25.46 -16.18 -7.00
C VAL A 419 -24.67 -15.07 -6.34
N SER A 420 -24.94 -14.78 -5.07
CA SER A 420 -24.12 -13.86 -4.27
C SER A 420 -23.20 -14.62 -3.31
N ILE A 421 -21.96 -14.15 -3.18
CA ILE A 421 -21.02 -14.58 -2.15
C ILE A 421 -20.55 -13.35 -1.37
N ARG A 422 -20.43 -13.50 -0.05
CA ARG A 422 -19.84 -12.48 0.80
C ARG A 422 -18.31 -12.53 0.70
N LEU A 423 -17.65 -11.37 0.69
CA LEU A 423 -16.19 -11.28 0.56
C LEU A 423 -15.45 -11.99 1.71
N ASP A 424 -16.06 -12.11 2.89
CA ASP A 424 -15.54 -12.81 4.07
C ASP A 424 -15.70 -14.34 4.02
N GLU A 425 -16.60 -14.87 3.17
CA GLU A 425 -16.62 -16.31 2.83
C GLU A 425 -15.35 -16.70 2.03
N GLY A 426 -14.58 -15.70 1.62
CA GLY A 426 -13.26 -15.82 1.06
C GLY A 426 -13.34 -16.27 -0.38
N VAL A 427 -13.37 -15.31 -1.31
CA VAL A 427 -13.29 -15.53 -2.77
C VAL A 427 -12.04 -16.36 -3.17
N TRP A 428 -11.12 -16.56 -2.23
CA TRP A 428 -9.78 -17.11 -2.43
C TRP A 428 -9.30 -18.17 -1.45
N ARG A 429 -10.05 -18.53 -0.41
CA ARG A 429 -9.51 -19.42 0.63
C ARG A 429 -9.35 -20.85 0.07
N ARG A 430 -8.12 -21.27 -0.28
CA ARG A 430 -7.80 -22.69 -0.49
C ARG A 430 -7.95 -23.38 0.87
N ARG A 431 -8.64 -24.52 0.89
CA ARG A 431 -8.73 -25.33 2.11
C ARG A 431 -7.36 -25.95 2.29
N ALA A 432 -6.75 -25.75 3.45
CA ALA A 432 -5.56 -26.49 3.73
C ALA A 432 -5.84 -27.99 3.69
N GLY A 433 -4.93 -28.74 3.08
CA GLY A 433 -4.93 -30.19 3.26
C GLY A 433 -4.96 -30.54 4.75
N PRO A 434 -5.52 -31.69 5.14
CA PRO A 434 -5.55 -32.10 6.54
C PRO A 434 -4.12 -32.03 7.13
N GLY A 435 -3.91 -31.10 8.08
CA GLY A 435 -2.63 -30.90 8.77
C GLY A 435 -1.82 -29.65 8.40
N ARG A 436 -2.19 -28.88 7.37
CA ARG A 436 -1.56 -27.57 7.09
C ARG A 436 -2.47 -26.43 7.58
N GLY A 437 -1.90 -25.32 8.05
CA GLY A 437 -2.71 -24.14 8.40
C GLY A 437 -3.13 -23.39 7.13
N ASP A 438 -4.43 -23.09 6.98
CA ASP A 438 -5.02 -22.32 5.86
C ASP A 438 -4.22 -21.06 5.47
N TRP A 439 -3.51 -20.47 6.43
CA TRP A 439 -2.75 -19.24 6.24
C TRP A 439 -1.43 -19.44 5.47
N ILE A 440 -0.75 -20.59 5.63
CA ILE A 440 0.52 -20.89 4.94
C ILE A 440 0.26 -21.14 3.47
N GLU A 441 -0.77 -21.91 3.13
CA GLU A 441 -1.07 -22.22 1.73
C GLU A 441 -1.45 -20.98 0.93
N ASN A 442 -2.23 -20.06 1.53
CA ASN A 442 -2.53 -18.78 0.90
C ASN A 442 -1.24 -17.98 0.63
N LEU A 443 -0.31 -17.93 1.59
CA LEU A 443 0.97 -17.25 1.38
C LEU A 443 1.85 -17.94 0.32
N CYS A 444 1.93 -19.27 0.36
CA CYS A 444 2.65 -20.07 -0.61
C CYS A 444 2.15 -19.82 -2.03
N PHE A 445 0.82 -19.81 -2.20
CA PHE A 445 0.21 -19.49 -3.48
C PHE A 445 0.62 -18.10 -3.98
N PHE A 446 0.47 -17.05 -3.15
CA PHE A 446 0.81 -15.68 -3.58
C PHE A 446 2.30 -15.45 -3.85
N LEU A 447 3.18 -16.16 -3.14
CA LEU A 447 4.62 -15.86 -3.13
C LEU A 447 5.46 -16.85 -3.95
N TRP A 448 4.98 -18.08 -4.19
CA TRP A 448 5.76 -19.14 -4.82
C TRP A 448 5.08 -19.84 -6.00
N ASP A 449 3.77 -19.68 -6.20
CA ASP A 449 3.08 -20.34 -7.32
C ASP A 449 3.27 -19.53 -8.62
N ASP A 450 4.26 -19.93 -9.43
CA ASP A 450 4.54 -19.28 -10.71
C ASP A 450 3.42 -19.55 -11.74
N ASP A 451 2.66 -20.65 -11.59
CA ASP A 451 1.50 -20.96 -12.43
C ASP A 451 0.31 -20.03 -12.15
N ALA A 452 0.30 -19.37 -10.98
CA ALA A 452 -0.66 -18.31 -10.70
C ALA A 452 -0.51 -17.12 -11.66
N GLU A 453 0.71 -16.76 -12.07
CA GLU A 453 0.92 -15.62 -12.97
C GLU A 453 0.38 -15.89 -14.39
N THR A 454 0.50 -17.13 -14.89
CA THR A 454 0.01 -17.54 -16.22
C THR A 454 -1.49 -17.84 -16.23
N SER A 455 -2.03 -18.47 -15.19
CA SER A 455 -3.47 -18.77 -15.07
C SER A 455 -4.33 -17.53 -14.81
N MET A 456 -3.74 -16.45 -14.28
CA MET A 456 -4.43 -15.18 -14.00
C MET A 456 -4.69 -14.30 -15.23
N ALA A 457 -4.38 -14.79 -16.44
CA ALA A 457 -4.43 -13.99 -17.66
C ALA A 457 -5.86 -13.69 -18.13
N GLY A 458 -6.53 -12.74 -17.47
CA GLY A 458 -7.78 -12.10 -17.94
C GLY A 458 -8.94 -12.11 -16.95
N GLN A 459 -8.94 -13.02 -15.98
CA GLN A 459 -9.87 -13.01 -14.86
C GLN A 459 -9.11 -13.34 -13.59
N TRP A 460 -9.47 -12.67 -12.49
CA TRP A 460 -8.97 -13.04 -11.17
C TRP A 460 -9.56 -14.41 -10.83
N PRO A 461 -8.77 -15.51 -10.80
CA PRO A 461 -9.32 -16.85 -10.67
C PRO A 461 -10.09 -16.94 -9.36
N LEU A 462 -11.21 -17.63 -9.41
CA LEU A 462 -11.91 -18.04 -8.20
C LEU A 462 -11.16 -19.24 -7.66
N SER A 463 -10.99 -19.34 -6.34
CA SER A 463 -10.48 -20.61 -5.80
C SER A 463 -11.43 -21.73 -6.20
N ASP A 464 -10.91 -22.94 -6.40
CA ASP A 464 -11.74 -24.10 -6.78
C ASP A 464 -12.92 -24.25 -5.82
N LYS A 465 -12.70 -24.03 -4.52
CA LYS A 465 -13.75 -24.04 -3.51
C LYS A 465 -14.86 -23.03 -3.79
N VAL A 466 -14.50 -21.79 -4.13
CA VAL A 466 -15.47 -20.73 -4.43
C VAL A 466 -16.18 -21.01 -5.73
N HIS A 467 -15.47 -21.52 -6.72
CA HIS A 467 -16.07 -21.98 -7.97
C HIS A 467 -17.13 -23.06 -7.70
N HIS A 468 -16.78 -24.14 -6.99
CA HIS A 468 -17.71 -25.21 -6.63
C HIS A 468 -18.88 -24.71 -5.78
N GLU A 469 -18.64 -23.81 -4.83
CA GLU A 469 -19.69 -23.24 -3.99
C GLU A 469 -20.66 -22.36 -4.80
N LEU A 470 -20.16 -21.59 -5.77
CA LEU A 470 -21.00 -20.83 -6.70
C LEU A 470 -21.86 -21.75 -7.55
N VAL A 471 -21.27 -22.80 -8.13
CA VAL A 471 -21.99 -23.80 -8.94
C VAL A 471 -23.06 -24.49 -8.09
N ARG A 472 -22.71 -24.94 -6.88
CA ARG A 472 -23.64 -25.60 -5.95
C ARG A 472 -24.82 -24.71 -5.55
N ARG A 473 -24.57 -23.42 -5.28
CA ARG A 473 -25.63 -22.46 -4.95
C ARG A 473 -26.52 -22.16 -6.15
N ALA A 474 -25.93 -22.03 -7.34
CA ALA A 474 -26.65 -21.83 -8.59
C ALA A 474 -27.56 -23.03 -8.89
N GLU A 475 -27.03 -24.25 -8.77
CA GLU A 475 -27.80 -25.49 -8.94
C GLU A 475 -28.97 -25.58 -7.95
N ALA A 476 -28.74 -25.24 -6.68
CA ALA A 476 -29.79 -25.25 -5.67
C ALA A 476 -30.91 -24.23 -5.98
N GLN A 477 -30.54 -23.01 -6.40
CA GLN A 477 -31.50 -21.98 -6.83
C GLN A 477 -32.27 -22.40 -8.07
N TYR A 478 -31.59 -22.96 -9.07
CA TYR A 478 -32.21 -23.48 -10.29
C TYR A 478 -33.23 -24.58 -9.97
N ARG A 479 -32.86 -25.58 -9.14
CA ARG A 479 -33.78 -26.64 -8.71
C ARG A 479 -34.97 -26.12 -7.92
N GLN A 480 -34.78 -25.08 -7.11
CA GLN A 480 -35.88 -24.45 -6.37
C GLN A 480 -36.87 -23.75 -7.30
N ARG A 481 -36.42 -23.21 -8.44
CA ARG A 481 -37.29 -22.57 -9.45
C ARG A 481 -38.03 -23.56 -10.35
N GLN A 482 -37.53 -24.80 -10.47
CA GLN A 482 -38.17 -25.88 -11.25
C GLN A 482 -39.25 -26.62 -10.46
N LYS A 483 -39.26 -26.50 -9.13
CA LYS A 483 -40.31 -27.01 -8.25
C LYS A 483 -41.39 -25.96 -8.09
#